data_AF-A0A317F0J9-F1
#
_entry.id   AF-A0A317F0J9-F1
#
_cell.length_a   1.000
_cell.length_b   1.000
_cell.length_c   1.000
_cell.angle_alpha   90.00
_cell.angle_beta   90.00
_cell.angle_gamma   90.00
#
_symmetry.space_group_name_H-M   'P 1'
#
loop_
_entity.id
_entity.type
_entity.pdbx_description
1 polymer ?
#
loop_
_entity_poly.entity_id
_entity_poly.type
_entity_poly.pdbx_seq_one_letter_code
_entity_poly.pdbx_strand_id
1 'polypeptide(L)'
;MFITTKKQGGGPAPFTDIDNDGFLEYGGFDVNEVPQSPDSIYYNPSEFYEIKFGKIMFDSALTKRMDIKINGMHLSSFLDKSGNCCIILKKPK
;
A
#
# COMPACT_ATOMS: atom_id res chain seq x y z
N MET A 1 16.84 5.67 18.73
CA MET A 1 16.49 7.01 18.23
C MET A 1 16.25 6.87 16.74
N PHE A 2 15.00 6.73 16.31
CA PHE A 2 14.67 6.59 14.89
C PHE A 2 14.30 7.96 14.35
N ILE A 3 15.10 8.47 13.43
CA ILE A 3 14.93 9.78 12.81
C ILE A 3 13.85 9.64 11.74
N THR A 4 12.67 10.21 11.97
CA THR A 4 11.54 10.20 11.03
C THR A 4 11.61 11.45 10.15
N THR A 5 12.37 11.39 9.06
CA THR A 5 12.33 12.46 8.05
C THR A 5 11.00 12.38 7.28
N LYS A 6 10.21 13.45 7.34
CA LYS A 6 8.89 13.67 6.67
C LYS A 6 8.91 13.57 5.12
N LYS A 7 9.88 12.90 4.50
CA LYS A 7 10.16 13.01 3.05
C LYS A 7 10.41 11.66 2.35
N GLN A 8 9.66 10.61 2.67
CA GLN A 8 9.62 9.42 1.83
C GLN A 8 8.17 8.98 1.64
N GLY A 9 7.69 9.04 0.39
CA GLY A 9 6.38 8.54 -0.05
C GLY A 9 5.19 9.36 0.45
N GLY A 10 4.13 9.48 -0.36
CA GLY A 10 2.88 10.16 0.01
C GLY A 10 2.04 9.39 1.05
N GLY A 11 2.70 8.65 1.95
CA GLY A 11 2.07 7.83 2.98
C GLY A 11 1.73 8.61 4.26
N PRO A 12 0.92 8.01 5.15
CA PRO A 12 0.63 8.55 6.46
C PRO A 12 1.90 8.68 7.32
N ALA A 13 1.82 9.45 8.42
CA ALA A 13 2.92 9.51 9.38
C ALA A 13 3.25 8.09 9.89
N PRO A 14 4.52 7.82 10.24
CA PRO A 14 5.02 6.44 10.39
C PRO A 14 4.29 5.59 11.43
N PHE A 15 3.55 6.22 12.36
CA PHE A 15 2.57 5.58 13.22
C PHE A 15 1.36 6.51 13.34
N THR A 16 0.19 6.05 12.94
CA THR A 16 -1.06 6.82 12.98
C THR A 16 -2.22 5.85 13.05
N ASP A 17 -3.29 6.24 13.75
CA ASP A 17 -4.59 5.58 13.64
C ASP A 17 -5.25 6.02 12.32
N ILE A 18 -4.92 5.30 11.25
CA ILE A 18 -5.30 5.58 9.86
C ILE A 18 -6.77 5.22 9.64
N ASP A 19 -7.27 4.17 10.30
CA ASP A 19 -8.63 3.68 10.10
C ASP A 19 -9.63 4.09 11.19
N ASN A 20 -9.13 4.70 12.27
CA ASN A 20 -9.89 5.22 13.42
C ASN A 20 -10.54 4.11 14.26
N ASP A 21 -9.90 2.94 14.36
CA ASP A 21 -10.36 1.83 15.22
C ASP A 21 -9.76 1.87 16.65
N GLY A 22 -8.88 2.85 16.92
CA GLY A 22 -8.26 3.09 18.22
C GLY A 22 -6.89 2.41 18.40
N PHE A 23 -6.37 1.76 17.37
CA PHE A 23 -5.01 1.23 17.35
C PHE A 23 -4.11 2.09 16.47
N LEU A 24 -2.80 1.80 16.50
CA LEU A 24 -1.83 2.50 15.67
C LEU A 24 -1.39 1.59 14.54
N GLU A 25 -1.51 2.10 13.32
CA GLU A 25 -1.03 1.44 12.12
C GLU A 25 0.25 2.07 11.61
N TYR A 26 1.01 1.26 10.89
CA TYR A 26 2.16 1.67 10.11
C TYR A 26 2.22 0.86 8.82
N GLY A 27 3.00 1.36 7.86
CA GLY A 27 3.11 0.77 6.53
C GLY A 27 2.70 1.76 5.45
N GLY A 28 2.37 1.24 4.27
CA GLY A 28 2.12 2.07 3.11
C GLY A 28 2.26 1.31 1.81
N PHE A 29 2.62 2.04 0.77
CA PHE A 29 2.84 1.53 -0.57
C PHE A 29 4.15 2.12 -1.10
N ASP A 30 4.91 1.31 -1.83
CA ASP A 30 6.09 1.80 -2.55
C ASP A 30 5.69 2.10 -4.00
N VAL A 31 5.65 3.39 -4.36
CA VAL A 31 5.46 3.81 -5.76
C VAL A 31 6.79 3.71 -6.48
N ASN A 32 7.06 2.54 -7.07
CA ASN A 32 8.38 2.26 -7.64
C ASN A 32 8.49 2.58 -9.13
N GLU A 33 7.37 2.69 -9.86
CA GLU A 33 7.43 2.80 -11.32
C GLU A 33 6.42 3.78 -11.92
N VAL A 34 6.91 4.62 -12.84
CA VAL A 34 6.05 5.45 -13.70
C VAL A 34 5.62 4.61 -14.90
N PRO A 35 4.31 4.48 -15.18
CA PRO A 35 3.82 3.71 -16.31
C PRO A 35 4.35 4.23 -17.64
N GLN A 36 4.77 3.33 -18.54
CA GLN A 36 5.28 3.71 -19.87
C GLN A 36 4.19 4.24 -20.82
N SER A 37 2.92 3.96 -20.53
CA SER A 37 1.76 4.42 -21.29
C SER A 37 0.87 5.30 -20.43
N PRO A 38 0.36 6.44 -20.95
CA PRO A 38 -0.56 7.31 -20.20
C PRO A 38 -1.87 6.60 -19.80
N ASP A 39 -2.25 5.55 -20.52
CA ASP A 39 -3.48 4.79 -20.30
C ASP A 39 -3.29 3.56 -19.41
N SER A 40 -2.14 3.44 -18.74
CA SER A 40 -1.85 2.30 -17.86
C SER A 40 -1.30 2.77 -16.52
N ILE A 41 -1.51 1.95 -15.48
CA ILE A 41 -0.87 2.12 -14.17
C ILE A 41 -0.27 0.78 -13.74
N TYR A 42 0.84 0.81 -13.01
CA TYR A 42 1.28 -0.37 -12.27
C TYR A 42 0.41 -0.54 -11.04
N TYR A 43 0.06 -1.78 -10.73
CA TYR A 43 -0.53 -2.07 -9.43
C TYR A 43 0.51 -1.84 -8.34
N ASN A 44 0.25 -0.90 -7.43
CA ASN A 44 1.11 -0.64 -6.28
C ASN A 44 0.54 -1.37 -5.07
N PRO A 45 1.09 -2.53 -4.67
CA PRO A 45 0.62 -3.22 -3.49
C PRO A 45 0.90 -2.36 -2.25
N SER A 46 -0.07 -2.31 -1.35
CA SER A 46 0.13 -1.77 -0.01
C SER A 46 0.26 -2.87 1.04
N GLU A 47 0.98 -2.56 2.11
CA GLU A 47 1.05 -3.40 3.31
C GLU A 47 0.86 -2.50 4.53
N PHE A 48 -0.16 -2.79 5.33
CA PHE A 48 -0.39 -2.14 6.60
C PHE A 48 -0.36 -3.14 7.73
N TYR A 49 0.20 -2.69 8.85
CA TYR A 49 0.31 -3.45 10.07
C TYR A 49 -0.17 -2.61 11.24
N GLU A 50 -0.72 -3.30 12.22
CA GLU A 50 -1.37 -2.70 13.36
C GLU A 50 -0.75 -3.22 14.65
N ILE A 51 -0.62 -2.34 15.64
CA ILE A 51 -0.09 -2.68 16.97
C ILE A 51 -1.27 -2.94 17.91
N LYS A 52 -1.66 -4.22 18.05
CA LYS A 52 -2.71 -4.69 18.97
C LYS A 52 -2.10 -5.46 20.15
N PHE A 53 -2.33 -4.97 21.37
CA PHE A 53 -1.88 -5.63 22.62
C PHE A 53 -0.38 -6.02 22.65
N GLY A 54 0.48 -5.12 22.14
CA GLY A 54 1.93 -5.36 22.06
C GLY A 54 2.36 -6.33 20.96
N LYS A 55 1.46 -6.72 20.06
CA LYS A 55 1.76 -7.54 18.88
C LYS A 55 1.56 -6.72 17.62
N ILE A 56 2.39 -7.01 16.62
CA ILE A 56 2.23 -6.52 15.26
C ILE A 56 1.36 -7.53 14.51
N MET A 57 0.28 -7.07 13.90
CA MET A 57 -0.64 -7.87 13.11
C MET A 57 -0.81 -7.26 11.74
N PHE A 58 -0.91 -8.08 10.70
CA PHE A 58 -1.24 -7.59 9.37
C PHE A 58 -2.68 -7.10 9.34
N ASP A 59 -2.87 -5.84 8.94
CA ASP A 59 -4.20 -5.26 8.79
C ASP A 59 -4.68 -5.44 7.35
N SER A 60 -5.32 -6.59 7.12
CA SER A 60 -5.89 -6.92 5.82
C SER A 60 -7.03 -5.99 5.40
N ALA A 61 -7.77 -5.41 6.36
CA ALA A 61 -8.91 -4.56 6.08
C ALA A 61 -8.45 -3.19 5.58
N LEU A 62 -7.51 -2.57 6.30
CA LEU A 62 -6.88 -1.32 5.87
C LEU A 62 -6.12 -1.50 4.55
N THR A 63 -5.35 -2.58 4.42
CA THR A 63 -4.61 -2.88 3.18
C THR A 63 -5.53 -2.93 1.98
N LYS A 64 -6.62 -3.71 2.06
CA LYS A 64 -7.60 -3.79 0.96
C LYS A 64 -8.23 -2.43 0.64
N ARG A 65 -8.57 -1.65 1.68
CA ARG A 65 -9.17 -0.32 1.51
C ARG A 65 -8.20 0.63 0.81
N MET A 66 -6.92 0.59 1.16
CA MET A 66 -5.88 1.43 0.59
C MET A 66 -5.51 1.02 -0.83
N ASP A 67 -5.46 -0.27 -1.14
CA ASP A 67 -5.29 -0.77 -2.50
C ASP A 67 -6.42 -0.29 -3.41
N ILE A 68 -7.68 -0.40 -2.96
CA ILE A 68 -8.83 0.12 -3.73
C ILE A 68 -8.73 1.64 -3.91
N LYS A 69 -8.31 2.37 -2.88
CA LYS A 69 -8.17 3.83 -2.95
C LYS A 69 -7.10 4.28 -3.95
N ILE A 70 -5.96 3.59 -4.00
CA ILE A 70 -4.80 3.97 -4.83
C ILE A 70 -4.89 3.37 -6.24
N ASN A 71 -5.21 2.08 -6.34
CA ASN A 71 -5.20 1.32 -7.59
C ASN A 71 -6.59 1.20 -8.24
N GLY A 72 -7.66 1.58 -7.53
CA GLY A 72 -9.05 1.37 -7.95
C GLY A 72 -9.58 -0.05 -7.71
N MET A 73 -8.71 -0.98 -7.30
CA MET A 73 -9.05 -2.37 -7.01
C MET A 73 -8.05 -2.99 -6.04
N HIS A 74 -8.40 -4.15 -5.47
CA HIS A 74 -7.47 -4.97 -4.69
C HIS A 74 -7.21 -6.30 -5.40
N LEU A 75 -5.95 -6.72 -5.44
CA LEU A 75 -5.50 -7.98 -6.02
C LEU A 75 -4.84 -8.84 -4.95
N SER A 76 -5.33 -10.06 -4.79
CA SER A 76 -4.73 -11.05 -3.88
C SER A 76 -3.37 -11.57 -4.37
N SER A 77 -3.06 -11.39 -5.65
CA SER A 77 -1.76 -11.67 -6.25
C SER A 77 -1.42 -10.57 -7.25
N PHE A 78 -0.29 -9.89 -7.03
CA PHE A 78 0.16 -8.75 -7.81
C PHE A 78 1.47 -9.02 -8.57
N LEU A 79 1.96 -10.26 -8.51
CA LEU A 79 3.15 -10.72 -9.22
C LEU A 79 2.79 -11.19 -10.62
N ASP A 80 3.70 -11.00 -11.57
CA ASP A 80 3.59 -11.59 -12.90
C ASP A 80 3.85 -13.12 -12.86
N LYS A 81 3.76 -13.78 -14.03
CA LYS A 81 3.99 -15.23 -14.16
C LYS A 81 5.41 -15.67 -13.76
N SER A 82 6.36 -14.73 -13.73
CA SER A 82 7.75 -14.97 -13.37
C SER A 82 8.03 -14.66 -11.90
N GLY A 83 7.03 -14.22 -11.14
CA GLY A 83 7.17 -13.80 -9.74
C GLY A 83 7.72 -12.39 -9.57
N ASN A 84 7.81 -11.59 -10.63
CA ASN A 84 8.25 -10.21 -10.55
C ASN A 84 7.06 -9.31 -10.18
N CYS A 85 7.31 -8.34 -9.30
CA CYS A 85 6.40 -7.21 -9.19
C CYS A 85 6.55 -6.32 -10.43
N CYS A 86 5.52 -5.68 -10.96
CA CYS A 86 4.10 -5.74 -10.59
C CYS A 86 3.25 -5.85 -11.86
N ILE A 87 2.00 -6.29 -11.75
CA ILE A 87 1.13 -6.36 -12.93
C ILE A 87 0.72 -4.96 -13.43
N ILE A 88 0.69 -4.81 -14.76
CA ILE A 88 0.22 -3.59 -15.42
C ILE A 88 -1.30 -3.63 -15.53
N LEU A 89 -1.97 -2.66 -14.92
CA LEU A 89 -3.39 -2.41 -15.10
C LEU A 89 -3.61 -1.49 -16.29
N LYS A 90 -4.38 -1.97 -17.27
CA LYS A 90 -4.86 -1.13 -18.38
C LYS A 90 -6.12 -0.42 -17.95
N LYS A 91 -6.19 0.90 -18.12
CA LYS A 91 -7.45 1.61 -17.96
C LYS A 91 -8.42 1.15 -19.07
N PRO A 92 -9.71 0.95 -18.75
CA PRO A 92 -10.73 0.74 -19.78
C PRO A 92 -10.68 1.89 -20.80
N LYS A 93 -10.83 1.56 -22.09
CA LYS A 93 -10.98 2.56 -23.15
C LYS A 93 -12.29 3.31 -23.02
#